data_AF-A0A0D5C0Q3-F1
#
_entry.id   AF-A0A0D5C0Q3-F1
#
_cell.length_a   1.000
_cell.length_b   1.000
_cell.length_c   1.000
_cell.angle_alpha   90.00
_cell.angle_beta   90.00
_cell.angle_gamma   90.00
#
_symmetry.space_group_name_H-M   'P 1'
#
loop_
_entity.id
_entity.type
_entity.pdbx_description
1 polymer ?
#
loop_
_entity_poly.entity_id
_entity_poly.type
_entity_poly.pdbx_seq_one_letter_code
_entity_poly.pdbx_strand_id
1 'polypeptide(L)'
;MISVDCSHSLAIKDKLLIFVADKLGALPILKSDKFFLESFDEFSIDKHKVISAIEEFLDSVNLRENFQIVPKGDDIKIEPIDGEGMKTKLEKLSKINENPFFECTHCGFMTMYEEELRTHRLIHYI
;
A
#
# COMPACT_ATOMS: atom_id res chain seq x y z
N MET A 1 11.97 12.08 13.57
CA MET A 1 11.44 11.73 12.23
C MET A 1 11.89 10.31 11.94
N ILE A 2 10.94 9.44 11.56
CA ILE A 2 11.24 8.04 11.21
C ILE A 2 11.07 7.88 9.71
N SER A 3 11.98 7.16 9.06
CA SER A 3 11.95 6.85 7.63
C SER A 3 11.54 5.40 7.43
N VAL A 4 10.65 5.13 6.48
CA VAL A 4 10.23 3.79 6.08
C VAL A 4 10.50 3.61 4.59
N ASP A 5 11.33 2.64 4.25
CA ASP A 5 11.74 2.31 2.89
C ASP A 5 10.89 1.17 2.33
N CYS A 6 10.22 1.44 1.20
CA CYS A 6 9.26 0.54 0.56
C CYS A 6 9.68 0.11 -0.86
N SER A 7 10.99 0.04 -1.14
CA SER A 7 11.55 -0.25 -2.47
C SER A 7 10.99 -1.50 -3.10
N HIS A 8 10.70 -2.48 -2.27
CA HIS A 8 10.23 -3.79 -2.71
C HIS A 8 8.76 -4.03 -2.34
N SER A 9 8.05 -3.00 -1.86
CA SER A 9 6.67 -3.06 -1.36
C SER A 9 5.80 -1.90 -1.87
N LEU A 10 6.15 -1.33 -3.04
CA LEU A 10 5.46 -0.20 -3.67
C LEU A 10 3.93 -0.33 -3.77
N ALA A 11 3.40 -1.53 -4.02
CA ALA A 11 1.95 -1.73 -4.18
C ALA A 11 1.15 -1.58 -2.87
N ILE A 12 1.80 -1.72 -1.71
CA ILE A 12 1.16 -1.55 -0.39
C ILE A 12 1.58 -0.24 0.28
N LYS A 13 2.54 0.49 -0.29
CA LYS A 13 3.12 1.71 0.26
C LYS A 13 2.08 2.76 0.65
N ASP A 14 1.14 3.05 -0.24
CA ASP A 14 0.15 4.11 -0.02
C ASP A 14 -0.79 3.77 1.15
N LYS A 15 -1.32 2.54 1.15
CA LYS A 15 -2.19 2.03 2.22
C LYS A 15 -1.46 1.89 3.56
N LEU A 16 -0.21 1.40 3.52
CA LEU A 16 0.63 1.29 4.70
C LEU A 16 0.92 2.67 5.30
N LEU A 17 1.25 3.65 4.47
CA LEU A 17 1.50 5.03 4.89
C LEU A 17 0.27 5.61 5.59
N ILE A 18 -0.90 5.52 4.96
CA ILE A 18 -2.15 6.06 5.52
C ILE A 18 -2.46 5.38 6.86
N PHE A 19 -2.37 4.05 6.90
CA PHE A 19 -2.67 3.27 8.11
C PHE A 19 -1.73 3.61 9.27
N VAL A 20 -0.43 3.65 9.02
CA VAL A 20 0.57 3.92 10.05
C VAL A 20 0.51 5.37 10.51
N ALA A 21 0.26 6.33 9.61
CA ALA A 21 0.11 7.73 9.95
C ALA A 21 -1.12 8.00 10.82
N ASP A 22 -2.28 7.43 10.46
CA ASP A 22 -3.53 7.54 11.22
C ASP A 22 -3.35 6.95 12.62
N LYS A 23 -2.80 5.73 12.71
CA LYS A 23 -2.62 5.02 13.98
C LYS A 23 -1.65 5.71 14.94
N LEU A 24 -0.60 6.33 14.41
CA LEU A 24 0.40 7.02 15.21
C LEU A 24 0.06 8.50 15.45
N GLY A 25 -0.97 9.02 14.78
CA GLY A 25 -1.27 10.45 14.75
C GLY A 25 -0.06 11.25 14.27
N ALA A 26 0.58 10.81 13.18
CA ALA A 26 1.79 11.41 12.62
C ALA A 26 1.52 11.99 11.23
N LEU A 27 2.29 13.01 10.82
CA LEU A 27 2.28 13.53 9.47
C LEU A 27 3.09 12.60 8.55
N PRO A 28 2.47 11.99 7.53
CA PRO A 28 3.20 11.23 6.55
C PRO A 28 3.72 12.15 5.43
N ILE A 29 5.00 11.99 5.09
CA ILE A 29 5.63 12.67 3.95
C ILE A 29 6.10 11.60 2.98
N LEU A 30 5.40 11.46 1.85
CA LEU A 30 5.78 10.52 0.80
C LEU A 30 6.92 11.12 -0.04
N LYS A 31 8.03 10.39 -0.19
CA LYS A 31 9.15 10.79 -1.03
C LYS A 31 9.63 9.64 -1.89
N SER A 32 9.15 9.62 -3.13
CA SER A 32 9.43 8.57 -4.12
C SER A 32 9.01 7.20 -3.57
N ASP A 33 9.99 6.40 -3.18
CA ASP A 33 9.82 5.04 -2.73
C ASP A 33 9.83 4.89 -1.19
N LYS A 34 10.27 5.94 -0.49
CA LYS A 34 10.25 6.00 0.95
C LYS A 34 9.12 6.90 1.44
N PHE A 35 8.72 6.73 2.68
CA PHE A 35 7.91 7.71 3.37
C PHE A 35 8.46 8.03 4.75
N PHE A 36 8.24 9.25 5.18
CA PHE A 36 8.67 9.73 6.49
C PHE A 36 7.47 9.95 7.37
N LEU A 37 7.62 9.63 8.64
CA LEU A 37 6.64 9.92 9.69
C LEU A 37 7.22 11.00 10.59
N GLU A 38 6.51 12.12 10.64
CA GLU A 38 6.83 13.26 11.47
C GLU A 38 5.80 13.40 12.59
N SER A 39 6.29 13.61 13.82
CA SER A 39 5.42 13.82 14.97
C SER A 39 4.88 15.25 14.93
N PHE A 40 3.64 15.46 15.36
CA PHE A 40 3.13 16.82 15.58
C PHE A 40 3.68 17.46 16.86
N ASP A 41 4.17 16.63 17.79
CA ASP A 41 4.60 17.07 19.11
C ASP A 41 6.13 17.16 19.21
N GLU A 42 6.64 17.80 20.27
CA GLU A 42 8.10 17.88 20.54
C GLU A 42 8.69 16.50 20.89
N PHE A 43 7.84 15.49 21.09
CA PHE A 43 8.23 14.10 21.35
C PHE A 43 8.55 13.34 20.05
N SER A 44 9.67 12.63 20.06
CA SER A 44 10.05 11.69 19.01
C SER A 44 9.05 10.52 18.93
N ILE A 45 8.60 10.18 17.72
CA ILE A 45 7.78 8.97 17.48
C ILE A 45 8.54 7.74 18.00
N ASP A 46 7.85 6.92 18.80
CA ASP A 46 8.44 5.69 19.31
C ASP A 46 8.55 4.64 18.20
N LYS A 47 9.78 4.20 17.92
CA LYS A 47 10.07 3.23 16.86
C LYS A 47 9.35 1.90 17.07
N HIS A 48 9.18 1.47 18.32
CA HIS A 48 8.49 0.21 18.60
C HIS A 48 7.02 0.31 18.20
N LYS A 49 6.39 1.48 18.39
CA LYS A 49 5.03 1.72 17.90
C LYS A 49 4.94 1.68 16.38
N VAL A 50 5.93 2.25 15.68
CA VAL A 50 5.96 2.18 14.20
C VAL A 50 6.08 0.75 13.71
N ILE A 51 6.99 -0.03 14.28
CA ILE A 51 7.17 -1.45 13.92
C ILE A 51 5.88 -2.22 14.18
N SER A 52 5.27 -2.08 15.38
CA SER A 52 4.01 -2.75 15.70
C SER A 52 2.87 -2.33 14.76
N ALA A 53 2.79 -1.06 14.34
CA ALA A 53 1.80 -0.60 13.38
C ALA A 53 2.00 -1.22 11.99
N ILE A 54 3.25 -1.31 11.52
CA ILE A 54 3.59 -1.96 10.25
C ILE A 54 3.28 -3.46 10.31
N GLU A 55 3.63 -4.14 11.41
CA GLU A 55 3.34 -5.56 11.60
C GLU A 55 1.84 -5.86 11.60
N GLU A 56 1.04 -5.02 12.28
CA GLU A 56 -0.42 -5.18 12.30
C GLU A 56 -1.05 -4.94 10.93
N PHE A 57 -0.55 -3.95 10.18
CA PHE A 57 -0.98 -3.76 8.79
C PHE A 57 -0.68 -5.00 7.94
N LEU A 58 0.56 -5.50 8.00
CA LEU A 58 0.99 -6.67 7.25
C LEU A 58 0.18 -7.93 7.63
N ASP A 59 -0.19 -8.07 8.90
CA ASP A 59 -1.07 -9.13 9.39
C ASP A 59 -2.48 -9.00 8.79
N SER A 60 -3.05 -7.79 8.83
CA SER A 60 -4.38 -7.48 8.29
C SER A 60 -4.47 -7.79 6.78
N VAL A 61 -3.41 -7.52 6.01
CA VAL A 61 -3.36 -7.84 4.58
C VAL A 61 -2.84 -9.26 4.27
N ASN A 62 -2.60 -10.11 5.29
CA ASN A 62 -2.06 -11.48 5.14
C ASN A 62 -0.71 -11.52 4.39
N LEU A 63 0.14 -10.52 4.65
CA LEU A 63 1.47 -10.38 4.06
C LEU A 63 2.60 -10.46 5.10
N ARG A 64 2.31 -10.64 6.39
CA ARG A 64 3.30 -10.78 7.48
C ARG A 64 4.39 -11.82 7.16
N GLU A 65 4.00 -12.98 6.63
CA GLU A 65 4.94 -14.05 6.28
C GLU A 65 5.74 -13.81 4.99
N ASN A 66 5.39 -12.75 4.25
CA ASN A 66 6.00 -12.42 2.96
C ASN A 66 6.97 -11.25 3.06
N PHE A 67 6.90 -10.44 4.13
CA PHE A 67 7.78 -9.30 4.34
C PHE A 67 8.47 -9.38 5.70
N GLN A 68 9.77 -9.12 5.71
CA GLN A 68 10.54 -8.86 6.90
C GLN A 68 10.72 -7.35 7.11
N ILE A 69 10.66 -6.93 8.37
CA ILE A 69 10.92 -5.56 8.77
C ILE A 69 12.33 -5.51 9.34
N VAL A 70 13.22 -4.76 8.69
CA VAL A 70 14.62 -4.62 9.08
C VAL A 70 14.84 -3.20 9.63
N PRO A 71 14.80 -3.02 10.97
CA PRO A 71 15.05 -1.73 11.59
C PRO A 71 16.56 -1.38 11.57
N LYS A 72 16.95 -0.28 10.94
CA LYS A 72 18.33 0.24 10.88
C LYS A 72 18.40 1.69 11.35
N GLY A 73 18.63 1.89 12.66
CA GLY A 73 18.58 3.23 13.26
C GLY A 73 17.18 3.84 13.18
N ASP A 74 17.05 5.05 12.65
CA ASP A 74 15.76 5.73 12.38
C ASP A 74 15.13 5.35 11.02
N ASP A 75 15.78 4.47 10.26
CA ASP A 75 15.31 3.95 8.98
C ASP A 75 14.74 2.54 9.19
N ILE A 76 13.54 2.27 8.68
CA ILE A 76 12.87 0.98 8.75
C ILE A 76 12.74 0.49 7.31
N LYS A 77 13.41 -0.62 6.99
CA LYS A 77 13.33 -1.20 5.66
C LYS A 77 12.34 -2.36 5.64
N ILE A 78 11.46 -2.38 4.64
CA ILE A 78 10.53 -3.49 4.43
C ILE A 78 11.03 -4.29 3.23
N GLU A 79 11.50 -5.51 3.49
CA GLU A 79 12.05 -6.38 2.46
C GLU A 79 11.20 -7.65 2.31
N PRO A 80 10.97 -8.13 1.07
CA PRO A 80 10.30 -9.40 0.84
C PRO A 80 11.18 -10.57 1.30
N ILE A 81 10.56 -11.62 1.86
CA ILE A 81 11.25 -12.84 2.29
C ILE A 81 11.45 -13.79 1.10
N ASP A 82 10.50 -13.83 0.14
CA ASP A 82 10.55 -14.67 -1.06
C ASP A 82 10.62 -13.82 -2.34
N GLY A 83 11.70 -13.94 -3.11
CA GLY A 83 12.03 -13.03 -4.21
C GLY A 83 11.24 -13.24 -5.51
N GLU A 84 10.65 -14.42 -5.72
CA GLU A 84 10.05 -14.80 -7.03
C GLU A 84 8.55 -15.11 -6.95
N GLY A 85 8.05 -15.75 -5.88
CA GLY A 85 6.60 -15.99 -5.70
C GLY A 85 5.79 -14.71 -5.41
N MET A 86 6.48 -13.63 -5.06
CA MET A 86 5.88 -12.41 -4.53
C MET A 86 5.51 -11.36 -5.59
N LYS A 87 6.15 -11.37 -6.77
CA LYS A 87 5.77 -10.49 -7.89
C LYS A 87 4.32 -10.68 -8.30
N THR A 88 3.88 -11.94 -8.38
CA THR A 88 2.51 -12.32 -8.78
C THR A 88 1.46 -11.91 -7.75
N LYS A 89 1.81 -11.89 -6.45
CA LYS A 89 0.90 -11.49 -5.36
C LYS A 89 0.84 -9.97 -5.22
N LEU A 90 1.97 -9.29 -5.44
CA LEU A 90 2.08 -7.84 -5.48
C LEU A 90 1.35 -7.26 -6.70
N GLU A 91 1.39 -7.91 -7.86
CA GLU A 91 0.58 -7.57 -9.03
C GLU A 91 -0.93 -7.66 -8.76
N LYS A 92 -1.37 -8.66 -7.99
CA LYS A 92 -2.77 -8.76 -7.56
C LYS A 92 -3.16 -7.63 -6.61
N LEU A 93 -2.27 -7.23 -5.70
CA LEU A 93 -2.49 -6.11 -4.79
C LEU A 93 -2.43 -4.75 -5.49
N SER A 94 -1.57 -4.58 -6.49
CA SER A 94 -1.56 -3.38 -7.33
C SER A 94 -2.81 -3.31 -8.20
N LYS A 95 -3.36 -4.44 -8.69
CA LYS A 95 -4.69 -4.45 -9.35
C LYS A 95 -5.84 -4.04 -8.43
N ILE A 96 -5.73 -4.28 -7.13
CA ILE A 96 -6.69 -3.74 -6.14
C ILE A 96 -6.51 -2.22 -5.95
N ASN A 97 -5.38 -1.65 -6.38
CA ASN A 97 -5.10 -0.21 -6.40
C ASN A 97 -5.34 0.44 -7.79
N GLU A 98 -5.57 -0.34 -8.84
CA GLU A 98 -6.01 0.21 -10.12
C GLU A 98 -7.50 0.47 -10.01
N ASN A 99 -7.87 1.76 -10.12
CA ASN A 99 -9.22 2.32 -10.14
C ASN A 99 -10.35 1.38 -9.67
N PRO A 100 -11.13 1.74 -8.64
CA PRO A 100 -12.34 0.99 -8.27
C PRO A 100 -13.42 1.01 -9.38
N PHE A 101 -13.10 1.53 -10.55
CA PHE A 101 -13.92 1.65 -11.74
C PHE A 101 -13.40 0.71 -12.83
N PHE A 102 -14.30 -0.15 -13.30
CA PHE A 102 -14.18 -0.87 -14.55
C PHE A 102 -14.39 0.10 -15.72
N GLU A 103 -13.45 0.14 -16.66
CA GLU A 103 -13.50 0.98 -17.86
C GLU A 103 -13.92 0.17 -19.10
N CYS A 104 -14.75 0.77 -19.95
CA CYS A 104 -15.10 0.26 -21.26
C CYS A 104 -14.04 0.63 -22.30
N THR A 105 -13.51 -0.40 -22.96
CA THR A 105 -12.48 -0.31 -24.00
C THR A 105 -12.94 0.36 -25.31
N HIS A 106 -14.24 0.66 -25.46
CA HIS A 106 -14.82 1.19 -26.69
C HIS A 106 -15.17 2.68 -26.63
N CYS A 107 -15.49 3.24 -25.45
CA CYS A 107 -15.97 4.62 -25.36
C CYS A 107 -15.62 5.37 -24.06
N GLY A 108 -14.74 4.82 -23.21
CA GLY A 108 -14.31 5.49 -21.99
C GLY A 108 -15.36 5.54 -20.87
N PHE A 109 -16.43 4.75 -20.98
CA PHE A 109 -17.40 4.56 -19.90
C PHE A 109 -16.74 3.91 -18.69
N MET A 110 -16.95 4.43 -17.49
CA MET A 110 -16.38 3.91 -16.24
C MET A 110 -17.49 3.60 -15.23
N THR A 111 -17.40 2.48 -14.53
CA THR A 111 -18.38 2.08 -13.51
C THR A 111 -17.74 1.27 -12.40
N MET A 112 -18.25 1.38 -11.17
CA MET A 112 -17.77 0.57 -10.05
C MET A 112 -18.36 -0.86 -10.04
N TYR A 113 -19.32 -1.15 -10.93
CA TYR A 113 -20.05 -2.41 -10.95
C TYR A 113 -19.77 -3.18 -12.25
N GLU A 114 -19.28 -4.42 -12.12
CA GLU A 114 -18.95 -5.28 -13.26
C GLU A 114 -20.18 -5.58 -14.15
N GLU A 115 -21.37 -5.74 -13.54
CA GLU A 115 -22.63 -6.01 -14.25
C GLU A 115 -23.02 -4.84 -15.17
N GLU A 116 -22.83 -3.62 -14.72
CA GLU A 116 -23.09 -2.40 -15.51
C GLU A 116 -22.13 -2.30 -16.69
N LEU A 117 -20.85 -2.64 -16.50
CA LEU A 117 -19.88 -2.69 -17.61
C LEU A 117 -20.30 -3.77 -18.62
N ARG A 118 -20.79 -4.91 -18.15
CA ARG A 118 -21.22 -6.02 -19.02
C ARG A 118 -22.41 -5.61 -19.88
N THR A 119 -23.43 -4.98 -19.30
CA THR A 119 -24.60 -4.47 -20.03
C THR A 119 -24.21 -3.35 -20.99
N HIS A 120 -23.36 -2.41 -20.54
CA HIS A 120 -22.84 -1.34 -21.38
C HIS A 120 -22.09 -1.88 -22.61
N ARG A 121 -21.28 -2.91 -22.45
CA ARG A 121 -20.55 -3.53 -23.58
C ARG A 121 -21.48 -4.04 -24.66
N LEU A 122 -22.66 -4.56 -24.31
CA LEU A 122 -23.62 -5.07 -25.31
C LEU A 122 -24.04 -3.99 -26.31
N ILE A 123 -24.11 -2.73 -25.90
CA ILE A 123 -24.49 -1.59 -26.76
C ILE A 123 -23.52 -1.42 -27.94
N HIS A 124 -22.25 -1.78 -27.77
CA HIS A 124 -21.23 -1.67 -28.84
C HIS A 124 -21.29 -2.81 -29.86
N TYR A 125 -22.06 -3.87 -29.57
CA TYR A 125 -22.21 -5.04 -30.46
C TYR A 125 -23.62 -5.11 -31.09
N ILE A 126 -24.37 -4.01 -31.05
CA ILE A 126 -25.67 -3.82 -31.73
C ILE A 126 -25.43 -2.96 -32.96
#